data_AF-A0A163CU67-F1
#
_entry.id   AF-A0A163CU67-F1
#
_cell.length_a   1.000
_cell.length_b   1.000
_cell.length_c   1.000
_cell.angle_alpha   90.00
_cell.angle_beta   90.00
_cell.angle_gamma   90.00
#
_symmetry.space_group_name_H-M   'P 1'
#
loop_
_entity.id
_entity.type
_entity.pdbx_description
1 polymer ?
#
loop_
_entity_poly.entity_id
_entity_poly.type
_entity_poly.pdbx_seq_one_letter_code
_entity_poly.pdbx_strand_id
1 'polypeptide(L)'
;MRRLSLLRATLALPCLLTTIALPIRISSPAFADTLSQGEIPLIPREVLFGNPEVSGVSLSPDGKQIVFLAPHRGVLNLWAQELEEGSKPRLLTNSTNRPTRPANLSFGYMS
;
A
#
# COMPACT_ATOMS: atom_id res chain seq x y z
N MET A 1 -56.94 20.94 -60.51
CA MET A 1 -57.29 19.88 -61.48
C MET A 1 -56.23 19.83 -62.57
N ARG A 2 -55.85 18.61 -63.03
CA ARG A 2 -54.90 18.28 -64.13
C ARG A 2 -53.44 18.19 -63.69
N ARG A 3 -52.92 17.02 -63.26
CA ARG A 3 -52.58 15.78 -63.99
C ARG A 3 -51.32 15.90 -64.88
N LEU A 4 -50.41 14.96 -64.59
CA LEU A 4 -49.39 14.36 -65.45
C LEU A 4 -48.14 15.22 -65.74
N SER A 5 -46.96 14.90 -65.20
CA SER A 5 -46.09 13.73 -65.42
C SER A 5 -45.07 13.99 -66.54
N LEU A 6 -43.88 13.43 -66.33
CA LEU A 6 -42.81 13.12 -67.30
C LEU A 6 -41.75 14.22 -67.49
N LEU A 7 -40.62 14.07 -66.81
CA LEU A 7 -39.45 13.59 -67.54
C LEU A 7 -38.48 12.89 -66.58
N ARG A 8 -38.31 11.59 -66.84
CA ARG A 8 -37.35 10.71 -66.18
C ARG A 8 -35.96 11.09 -66.73
N ALA A 9 -35.13 11.73 -65.92
CA ALA A 9 -33.71 11.86 -66.22
C ALA A 9 -33.01 10.56 -65.79
N THR A 10 -32.97 9.61 -66.72
CA THR A 10 -32.23 8.35 -66.57
C THR A 10 -30.74 8.68 -66.70
N LEU A 11 -30.02 8.77 -65.58
CA LEU A 11 -28.56 8.82 -65.59
C LEU A 11 -28.01 7.51 -65.03
N ALA A 12 -27.26 6.85 -65.91
CA ALA A 12 -26.65 5.55 -65.80
C ALA A 12 -25.88 5.36 -64.48
N LEU A 13 -26.24 4.31 -63.74
CA LEU A 13 -25.45 3.79 -62.64
C LEU A 13 -24.82 2.47 -63.10
N PRO A 14 -23.53 2.43 -63.49
CA PRO A 14 -22.88 1.16 -63.74
C PRO A 14 -22.61 0.49 -62.39
N CYS A 15 -23.34 -0.59 -62.18
CA CYS A 15 -22.97 -1.79 -61.42
C CYS A 15 -21.47 -1.83 -61.08
N LEU A 16 -21.10 -1.50 -59.83
CA LEU A 16 -19.77 -1.83 -59.30
C LEU A 16 -19.92 -3.01 -58.35
N LEU A 17 -19.14 -4.03 -58.66
CA LEU A 17 -19.18 -5.36 -58.10
C LEU A 17 -18.87 -5.39 -56.60
N THR A 18 -19.61 -6.27 -55.93
CA THR A 18 -19.26 -7.04 -54.73
C THR A 18 -17.77 -7.34 -54.55
N THR A 19 -17.22 -6.97 -53.39
CA THR A 19 -16.31 -7.80 -52.59
C THR A 19 -16.33 -7.29 -51.15
N ILE A 20 -17.14 -7.93 -50.30
CA ILE A 20 -17.09 -7.74 -48.85
C ILE A 20 -15.91 -8.60 -48.36
N ALA A 21 -14.74 -7.99 -48.18
CA ALA A 21 -13.65 -8.61 -47.44
C ALA A 21 -13.98 -8.54 -45.94
N LEU A 22 -14.59 -9.60 -45.37
CA LEU A 22 -14.60 -9.76 -43.92
C LEU A 22 -13.18 -10.13 -43.45
N PRO A 23 -12.54 -9.37 -42.55
CA PRO A 23 -11.29 -9.83 -41.96
C PRO A 23 -11.61 -10.96 -40.98
N ILE A 24 -11.08 -12.16 -41.26
CA ILE A 24 -11.06 -13.29 -40.34
C ILE A 24 -10.36 -12.79 -39.06
N ARG A 25 -11.12 -12.63 -37.97
CA ARG A 25 -10.58 -12.32 -36.65
C ARG A 25 -9.88 -13.57 -36.14
N ILE A 26 -8.56 -13.63 -36.26
CA ILE A 26 -7.74 -14.57 -35.49
C ILE A 26 -7.82 -14.08 -34.03
N SER A 27 -8.75 -14.64 -33.26
CA SER A 27 -8.78 -14.44 -31.82
C SER A 27 -7.50 -15.06 -31.25
N SER A 28 -6.59 -14.24 -30.75
CA SER A 28 -5.43 -14.74 -30.00
C SER A 28 -5.90 -15.67 -28.87
N PRO A 29 -5.25 -16.83 -28.64
CA PRO A 29 -5.44 -17.53 -27.39
C PRO A 29 -4.89 -16.61 -26.31
N ALA A 30 -5.77 -16.11 -25.46
CA ALA A 30 -5.38 -15.35 -24.29
C ALA A 30 -4.56 -16.28 -23.40
N PHE A 31 -3.23 -16.14 -23.41
CA PHE A 31 -2.39 -16.49 -22.27
C PHE A 31 -2.67 -15.44 -21.19
N ALA A 32 -3.87 -15.49 -20.62
CA ALA A 32 -4.30 -14.63 -19.52
C ALA A 32 -4.84 -15.49 -18.36
N ASP A 33 -4.26 -16.67 -18.19
CA ASP A 33 -4.29 -17.48 -16.97
C ASP A 33 -2.84 -17.47 -16.48
N THR A 34 -2.43 -17.02 -15.30
CA THR A 34 -3.12 -16.75 -14.05
C THR A 34 -2.16 -15.84 -13.26
N LEU A 35 -2.42 -14.53 -13.22
CA LEU A 35 -1.97 -13.70 -12.10
C LEU A 35 -3.17 -13.41 -11.22
N SER A 36 -3.83 -14.48 -10.75
CA SER A 36 -4.54 -14.39 -9.48
C SER A 36 -3.46 -14.15 -8.42
N GLN A 37 -3.03 -12.90 -8.31
CA GLN A 37 -2.38 -12.41 -7.11
C GLN A 37 -3.43 -12.59 -6.01
N GLY A 38 -3.35 -13.73 -5.30
CA GLY A 38 -3.90 -13.78 -3.96
C GLY A 38 -3.36 -12.54 -3.26
N GLU A 39 -4.27 -11.69 -2.82
CA GLU A 39 -3.94 -10.43 -2.17
C GLU A 39 -2.94 -10.72 -1.06
N ILE A 40 -1.66 -10.36 -1.28
CA ILE A 40 -0.63 -10.52 -0.25
C ILE A 40 -1.02 -9.53 0.84
N PRO A 41 -1.40 -9.99 2.04
CA PRO A 41 -1.85 -9.09 3.08
C PRO A 41 -0.70 -8.15 3.43
N LEU A 42 -0.92 -6.86 3.21
CA LEU A 42 0.08 -5.83 3.49
C LEU A 42 0.20 -5.65 5.00
N ILE A 43 1.43 -5.65 5.51
CA ILE A 43 1.70 -5.24 6.90
C ILE A 43 1.48 -3.73 6.99
N PRO A 44 0.62 -3.24 7.91
CA PRO A 44 0.44 -1.80 8.11
C PRO A 44 1.77 -1.11 8.43
N ARG A 45 1.99 0.07 7.86
CA ARG A 45 3.26 0.82 8.05
C ARG A 45 3.52 1.15 9.51
N GLU A 46 2.44 1.36 10.26
CA GLU A 46 2.44 1.68 11.68
C GLU A 46 3.04 0.54 12.52
N VAL A 47 2.87 -0.72 12.10
CA VAL A 47 3.47 -1.88 12.77
C VAL A 47 4.99 -1.89 12.60
N LEU A 48 5.49 -1.46 11.43
CA LEU A 48 6.92 -1.48 11.11
C LEU A 48 7.66 -0.25 11.63
N PHE A 49 7.03 0.92 11.60
CA PHE A 49 7.69 2.21 11.83
C PHE A 49 7.08 3.04 12.97
N GLY A 50 6.00 2.56 13.59
CA GLY A 50 5.38 3.18 14.75
C GLY A 50 6.27 3.12 16.00
N ASN A 51 5.85 3.82 17.04
CA ASN A 51 6.51 3.65 18.34
C ASN A 51 6.10 2.29 18.93
N PRO A 52 7.04 1.49 19.43
CA PRO A 52 6.71 0.29 20.18
C PRO A 52 5.97 0.66 21.47
N GLU A 53 5.15 -0.26 21.97
CA GLU A 53 4.50 -0.12 23.28
C GLU A 53 5.54 -0.09 24.41
N VAL A 54 6.49 -1.03 24.36
CA VAL A 54 7.63 -1.13 25.29
C VAL A 54 8.88 -1.53 24.50
N SER A 55 10.02 -0.93 24.83
CA SER A 55 11.33 -1.33 24.27
C SER A 55 12.47 -1.09 25.25
N GLY A 56 13.61 -1.75 25.05
CA GLY A 56 14.82 -1.50 25.83
C GLY A 56 14.66 -1.76 27.33
N VAL A 57 13.96 -2.83 27.70
CA VAL A 57 13.72 -3.19 29.11
C VAL A 57 15.04 -3.57 29.78
N SER A 58 15.29 -3.02 30.96
CA SER A 58 16.42 -3.36 31.83
C SER A 58 15.91 -3.63 33.24
N LEU A 59 16.39 -4.71 33.85
CA LEU A 59 16.11 -5.06 35.24
C LEU A 59 17.18 -4.44 36.16
N SER A 60 16.78 -3.96 37.33
CA SER A 60 17.73 -3.51 38.36
C SER A 60 18.53 -4.70 38.93
N PRO A 61 19.77 -4.50 39.39
CA PRO A 61 20.60 -5.61 39.91
C PRO A 61 19.99 -6.34 41.12
N ASP A 62 19.18 -5.64 41.92
CA ASP A 62 18.46 -6.21 43.06
C ASP A 62 17.12 -6.86 42.68
N GLY A 63 16.73 -6.82 41.41
CA GLY A 63 15.53 -7.47 40.89
C GLY A 63 14.21 -6.81 41.29
N LYS A 64 14.24 -5.59 41.84
CA LYS A 64 13.03 -4.91 42.35
C LYS A 64 12.36 -4.00 41.33
N GLN A 65 13.11 -3.49 40.36
CA GLN A 65 12.61 -2.49 39.40
C GLN A 65 12.98 -2.83 37.98
N ILE A 66 12.12 -2.41 37.05
CA ILE A 66 12.44 -2.36 35.63
C ILE A 66 12.46 -0.92 35.14
N VAL A 67 13.33 -0.66 34.17
CA VAL A 67 13.39 0.59 33.40
C VAL A 67 13.16 0.24 31.94
N PHE A 68 12.34 1.03 31.25
CA PHE A 68 11.99 0.77 29.85
C PHE A 68 11.59 2.05 29.10
N LEU A 69 11.56 1.97 27.79
CA LEU A 69 11.06 3.03 26.91
C LEU A 69 9.63 2.74 26.49
N ALA A 70 8.73 3.72 26.70
CA ALA A 70 7.34 3.66 26.24
C ALA A 70 6.84 5.04 25.78
N PRO A 71 5.83 5.10 24.91
CA PRO A 71 5.33 6.37 24.37
C PRO A 71 4.68 7.24 25.44
N HIS A 72 5.11 8.48 25.55
CA HIS A 72 4.39 9.55 26.24
C HIS A 72 4.13 10.67 25.22
N ARG A 73 2.85 11.00 24.99
CA ARG A 73 2.43 12.02 23.99
C ARG A 73 3.02 11.78 22.58
N GLY A 74 3.11 10.53 22.16
CA GLY A 74 3.62 10.17 20.82
C GLY A 74 5.14 10.15 20.67
N VAL A 75 5.90 10.35 21.75
CA VAL A 75 7.37 10.28 21.78
C VAL A 75 7.83 9.27 22.83
N LEU A 76 8.81 8.43 22.50
CA LEU A 76 9.39 7.48 23.45
C LEU A 76 10.08 8.22 24.59
N ASN A 77 9.71 7.86 25.82
CA ASN A 77 10.26 8.38 27.05
C ASN A 77 10.69 7.24 27.96
N LEU A 78 11.56 7.54 28.92
CA LEU A 78 12.02 6.57 29.91
C LEU A 78 10.99 6.45 31.05
N TRP A 79 10.72 5.22 31.46
CA TRP A 79 9.83 4.86 32.55
C TRP A 79 10.55 3.93 33.51
N ALA A 80 10.16 3.98 34.79
CA ALA A 80 10.56 3.01 35.80
C ALA A 80 9.34 2.44 36.52
N GLN A 81 9.39 1.17 36.89
CA GLN A 81 8.31 0.50 37.61
C GLN A 81 8.88 -0.50 38.61
N GLU A 82 8.40 -0.48 39.85
CA GLU A 82 8.66 -1.55 40.82
C GLU A 82 7.93 -2.83 40.37
N LEU A 83 8.54 -3.99 40.57
CA LEU A 83 7.96 -5.30 40.28
C LEU A 83 7.01 -5.81 41.37
N GLU A 84 6.83 -5.03 42.43
CA GLU A 84 5.83 -5.26 43.48
C GLU A 84 4.39 -5.16 42.93
N GLU A 85 3.48 -5.96 43.48
CA GLU A 85 2.10 -6.02 43.02
C GLU A 85 1.38 -4.66 43.16
N GLY A 86 0.66 -4.25 42.12
CA GLY A 86 -0.07 -2.98 42.09
C GLY A 86 0.80 -1.73 41.83
N SER A 87 2.10 -1.89 41.66
CA SER A 87 3.01 -0.81 41.24
C SER A 87 2.65 -0.27 39.86
N LYS A 88 2.63 1.07 39.73
CA LYS A 88 2.38 1.76 38.47
C LYS A 88 3.69 2.31 37.90
N PRO A 89 3.88 2.25 36.58
CA PRO A 89 5.05 2.84 35.95
C PRO A 89 5.06 4.36 36.13
N ARG A 90 6.22 4.88 36.50
CA ARG A 90 6.51 6.31 36.67
C ARG A 90 7.31 6.83 35.48
N LEU A 91 6.85 7.93 34.90
CA LEU A 91 7.55 8.65 33.85
C LEU A 91 8.83 9.32 34.42
N LEU A 92 9.98 9.07 33.82
CA LEU A 92 11.27 9.65 34.21
C LEU A 92 11.69 10.83 33.32
N THR A 93 11.27 10.85 32.05
CA THR A 93 11.58 11.92 31.10
C THR A 93 10.30 12.49 30.48
N ASN A 94 10.31 13.77 30.08
CA ASN A 94 9.18 14.43 29.41
C ASN A 94 9.60 15.06 28.08
N SER A 95 10.23 14.24 27.23
CA SER A 95 10.67 14.64 25.90
C SER A 95 9.47 14.74 24.96
N THR A 96 9.35 15.90 24.32
CA THR A 96 8.32 16.18 23.30
C THR A 96 8.89 16.21 21.87
N ASN A 97 10.21 16.23 21.73
CA ASN A 97 10.88 16.18 20.44
C ASN A 97 11.23 14.73 20.08
N ARG A 98 10.97 14.32 18.83
CA ARG A 98 11.39 13.02 18.33
C ARG A 98 12.91 13.05 18.16
N PRO A 99 13.68 12.18 18.86
CA PRO A 99 15.12 12.16 18.67
C PRO A 99 15.43 11.92 17.21
N THR A 100 16.28 12.77 16.62
CA THR A 100 16.78 12.61 15.26
C THR A 100 17.67 11.37 15.25
N ARG A 101 17.07 10.19 15.03
CA ARG A 101 17.84 8.99 14.76
C ARG A 101 18.45 9.18 13.38
N PRO A 102 19.80 9.20 13.23
CA PRO A 102 20.38 9.14 11.90
C PRO A 102 19.83 7.90 11.21
N ALA A 103 19.45 8.03 9.94
CA ALA A 103 19.01 6.88 9.16
C ALA A 103 20.18 5.89 9.07
N ASN A 104 20.10 4.80 9.83
CA ASN A 104 21.06 3.74 9.82
C ASN A 104 20.74 2.79 8.66
N LEU A 105 21.38 3.05 7.51
CA LEU A 105 21.51 2.06 6.44
C LEU A 105 22.75 1.23 6.73
N SER A 106 22.57 0.07 7.34
CA SER A 106 23.62 -0.95 7.42
C SER A 106 23.78 -1.58 6.03
N PHE A 107 24.65 -1.03 5.20
CA PHE A 107 25.19 -1.77 4.07
C PHE A 107 26.13 -2.82 4.66
N GLY A 108 25.70 -4.08 4.63
CA GLY A 108 26.52 -5.20 5.04
C GLY A 108 27.82 -5.18 4.24
N TYR A 109 28.95 -5.15 4.95
CA TYR A 109 30.25 -5.40 4.37
C TYR A 109 30.27 -6.85 3.89
N MET A 110 30.20 -7.03 2.57
CA MET A 110 30.60 -8.27 1.94
C MET A 110 32.10 -8.19 1.62
N SER A 111 32.83 -9.10 2.29
CA SER A 111 34.22 -9.55 2.12
C SER A 111 35.37 -8.69 2.62
#